data_AF-A0A1Y2D1G8-F1
#
_entry.id   AF-A0A1Y2D1G8-F1
#
_cell.length_a   1.000
_cell.length_b   1.000
_cell.length_c   1.000
_cell.angle_alpha   90.00
_cell.angle_beta   90.00
_cell.angle_gamma   90.00
#
_symmetry.space_group_name_H-M   'P 1'
#
loop_
_entity.id
_entity.type
_entity.pdbx_description
1 polymer ?
#
loop_
_entity_poly.entity_id
_entity_poly.type
_entity_poly.pdbx_seq_one_letter_code
_entity_poly.pdbx_strand_id
1 'polypeptide(L)'
;MILNVKRNTDTLFFLEIPVATPVDEVITKITDIYNMKLRLNRLIDAANDLSMYGLLKPENEQGYSVEELEELNGGVNASKDSKVGQVFTKNGISYIYNPDPTGRRNGEAPLMNYQEVIQKTLEEAKKLTSKEFWMENKFLTIEAMTEAINLISGALTMAYPMGMPEFEPANDIIKNTEDLTGSAASKEVIPFADASLWWAGKEITCGKLLSDFVGKNDKTKVIVKLQKKSQGAPVREAPLSEQAQREMMAYYYKKQEEHKKLIENNDDDYVNAPWANSKSLKSSFNGVSNVAWRPK
;
A
#
# COMPACT_ATOMS: atom_id res chain seq x y z
N MET A 1 4.57 -24.99 5.83
CA MET A 1 3.23 -24.44 5.49
C MET A 1 3.33 -22.95 5.15
N ILE A 2 2.43 -22.45 4.31
CA ILE A 2 2.36 -21.01 3.99
C ILE A 2 1.19 -20.36 4.73
N LEU A 3 1.47 -19.33 5.53
CA LEU A 3 0.49 -18.47 6.16
C LEU A 3 0.30 -17.20 5.33
N ASN A 4 -0.92 -17.00 4.83
CA ASN A 4 -1.38 -15.72 4.32
C ASN A 4 -1.90 -14.89 5.49
N VAL A 5 -1.06 -13.96 5.98
CA VAL A 5 -1.40 -13.09 7.11
C VAL A 5 -2.21 -11.92 6.61
N LYS A 6 -3.45 -11.81 7.08
CA LYS A 6 -4.37 -10.71 6.79
C LYS A 6 -4.66 -9.86 8.01
N ARG A 7 -5.06 -8.61 7.77
CA ARG A 7 -5.75 -7.77 8.75
C ARG A 7 -6.95 -7.15 8.06
N ASN A 8 -8.13 -7.29 8.67
CA ASN A 8 -9.41 -6.98 8.03
C ASN A 8 -9.60 -7.77 6.73
N THR A 9 -9.56 -7.09 5.57
CA THR A 9 -9.68 -7.64 4.22
C THR A 9 -8.34 -7.70 3.50
N ASP A 10 -7.35 -6.92 3.95
CA ASP A 10 -6.07 -6.75 3.29
C ASP A 10 -5.09 -7.85 3.68
N THR A 11 -4.42 -8.40 2.67
CA THR A 11 -3.22 -9.21 2.85
C THR A 11 -2.08 -8.33 3.28
N LEU A 12 -1.43 -8.69 4.40
CA LEU A 12 -0.27 -7.99 4.93
C LEU A 12 1.04 -8.53 4.34
N PHE A 13 1.21 -9.85 4.34
CA PHE A 13 2.38 -10.57 3.81
C PHE A 13 2.15 -12.09 3.86
N PHE A 14 3.03 -12.86 3.22
CA PHE A 14 3.12 -14.31 3.35
C PHE A 14 4.30 -14.71 4.24
N LEU A 15 4.08 -15.71 5.09
CA LEU A 15 5.07 -16.30 5.98
C LEU A 15 5.13 -17.81 5.75
N GLU A 16 6.34 -18.34 5.57
CA GLU A 16 6.55 -19.78 5.55
C GLU A 16 6.97 -20.27 6.95
N ILE A 17 6.26 -21.26 7.47
CA ILE A 17 6.53 -21.83 8.81
C ILE A 17 6.08 -23.30 8.88
N PRO A 18 6.80 -24.19 9.59
CA PRO A 18 6.35 -25.56 9.82
C PRO A 18 5.06 -25.61 10.67
N VAL A 19 4.14 -26.54 10.38
CA VAL A 19 2.94 -26.76 11.21
C VAL A 19 3.26 -27.23 12.63
N ALA A 20 4.42 -27.86 12.83
CA ALA A 20 4.88 -28.32 14.14
C ALA A 20 5.39 -27.17 15.04
N THR A 21 5.37 -25.93 14.55
CA THR A 21 5.86 -24.78 15.31
C THR A 21 4.89 -24.41 16.44
N PRO A 22 5.38 -24.12 17.67
CA PRO A 22 4.55 -23.61 18.75
C PRO A 22 3.84 -22.30 18.37
N VAL A 23 2.58 -22.15 18.76
CA VAL A 23 1.78 -20.96 18.42
C VAL A 23 2.45 -19.67 18.92
N ASP A 24 3.08 -19.69 20.09
CA ASP A 24 3.78 -18.54 20.66
C ASP A 24 4.89 -18.02 19.73
N GLU A 25 5.67 -18.92 19.13
CA GLU A 25 6.71 -18.57 18.16
C GLU A 25 6.09 -18.06 16.84
N VAL A 26 4.98 -18.65 16.40
CA VAL A 26 4.25 -18.21 15.20
C VAL A 26 3.75 -16.78 15.38
N ILE A 27 3.10 -16.48 16.51
CA ILE A 27 2.59 -15.14 16.82
C ILE A 27 3.75 -14.15 16.90
N THR A 28 4.84 -14.51 17.60
CA THR A 28 6.04 -13.67 17.72
C THR A 28 6.60 -13.31 16.35
N LYS A 29 6.84 -14.30 15.49
CA LYS A 29 7.32 -14.08 14.11
C LYS A 29 6.39 -13.19 13.30
N ILE A 30 5.08 -13.41 13.39
CA ILE A 30 4.08 -12.58 12.70
C ILE A 30 4.11 -11.14 13.21
N THR A 31 4.14 -10.92 14.53
CA THR A 31 4.17 -9.56 15.11
C THR A 31 5.47 -8.85 14.80
N ASP A 32 6.60 -9.55 14.82
CA ASP A 32 7.91 -8.96 14.51
C ASP A 32 7.97 -8.51 13.06
N ILE A 33 7.57 -9.36 12.11
CA ILE A 33 7.51 -9.00 10.69
C ILE A 33 6.54 -7.84 10.47
N TYR A 34 5.36 -7.88 11.11
CA TYR A 34 4.35 -6.83 10.96
C TYR A 34 4.86 -5.48 11.49
N ASN A 35 5.41 -5.44 12.71
CA ASN A 35 5.89 -4.21 13.33
C ASN A 35 7.14 -3.68 12.63
N MET A 36 8.04 -4.57 12.15
CA MET A 36 9.20 -4.20 11.35
C MET A 36 8.79 -3.58 10.01
N LYS A 37 7.75 -4.11 9.35
CA LYS A 37 7.16 -3.49 8.15
C LYS A 37 6.64 -2.08 8.43
N LEU A 38 5.93 -1.88 9.54
CA LEU A 38 5.46 -0.54 9.94
C LEU A 38 6.62 0.43 10.17
N ARG A 39 7.69 -0.04 10.80
CA ARG A 39 8.91 0.73 11.03
C ARG A 39 9.62 1.10 9.73
N LEU A 40 9.75 0.16 8.81
CA LEU A 40 10.34 0.40 7.49
C LEU A 40 9.53 1.45 6.71
N ASN A 41 8.19 1.39 6.77
CA ASN A 41 7.33 2.41 6.14
C ASN A 41 7.56 3.81 6.74
N ARG A 42 7.67 3.94 8.07
CA ARG A 42 8.02 5.22 8.70
C ARG A 42 9.39 5.72 8.27
N LEU A 43 10.38 4.82 8.16
CA LEU A 43 11.71 5.20 7.68
C LEU A 43 11.66 5.70 6.24
N ILE A 44 10.87 5.04 5.39
CA ILE A 44 10.69 5.44 3.99
C ILE A 44 10.16 6.87 3.91
N ASP A 45 9.13 7.19 4.70
CA ASP A 45 8.54 8.52 4.74
C ASP A 45 9.54 9.57 5.26
N ALA A 46 10.21 9.29 6.39
CA ALA A 46 11.19 10.20 6.98
C ALA A 46 12.39 10.47 6.05
N ALA A 47 12.91 9.42 5.40
CA ALA A 47 14.02 9.52 4.45
C ALA A 47 13.61 10.24 3.15
N ASN A 48 12.35 10.10 2.73
CA ASN A 48 11.82 10.87 1.60
C ASN A 48 11.79 12.36 1.90
N ASP A 49 11.32 12.74 3.10
CA ASP A 49 11.30 14.14 3.51
C ASP A 49 12.71 14.71 3.66
N LEU A 50 13.67 13.94 4.20
CA LEU A 50 15.09 14.31 4.24
C LEU A 50 15.68 14.52 2.86
N SER A 51 15.34 13.65 1.90
CA SER A 51 15.80 13.77 0.51
C SER A 51 15.27 15.04 -0.15
N MET A 52 14.00 15.38 0.10
CA MET A 52 13.34 16.50 -0.56
C MET A 52 13.63 17.86 0.09
N TYR A 53 13.67 17.94 1.43
CA TYR A 53 13.59 19.22 2.14
C TYR A 53 14.71 19.45 3.15
N GLY A 54 15.68 18.53 3.28
CA GLY A 54 16.78 18.68 4.22
C GLY A 54 16.43 18.27 5.65
N LEU A 55 17.28 18.66 6.60
CA LEU A 55 17.18 18.28 8.02
C LEU A 55 16.01 18.97 8.73
N LEU A 56 15.50 18.34 9.79
CA LEU A 56 14.52 18.96 10.67
C LEU A 56 15.11 20.21 11.35
N LYS A 57 14.27 21.24 11.55
CA LYS A 57 14.63 22.40 12.38
C LYS A 57 14.49 22.06 13.87
N PRO A 58 15.26 22.70 14.75
CA PRO A 58 14.98 22.73 16.18
C PRO A 58 13.53 23.14 16.47
N GLU A 59 12.93 22.61 17.53
CA GLU A 59 11.51 22.83 17.87
C GLU A 59 11.13 24.32 17.97
N ASN A 60 12.03 25.16 18.47
CA ASN A 60 11.84 26.61 18.59
C ASN A 60 11.85 27.36 17.24
N GLU A 61 12.30 26.72 16.16
CA GLU A 61 12.37 27.29 14.81
C GLU A 61 11.31 26.69 13.86
N GLN A 62 10.61 25.64 14.29
CA GLN A 62 9.57 25.00 13.48
C GLN A 62 8.35 25.91 13.35
N GLY A 63 7.79 25.98 12.13
CA GLY A 63 6.64 26.83 11.82
C GLY A 63 7.00 28.25 11.39
N TYR A 64 8.26 28.65 11.54
CA TYR A 64 8.77 29.88 10.93
C TYR A 64 9.32 29.61 9.53
N SER A 65 9.02 30.50 8.60
CA SER A 65 9.69 30.50 7.30
C SER A 65 11.18 30.79 7.46
N VAL A 66 11.97 30.47 6.43
CA VAL A 66 13.40 30.78 6.48
C VAL A 66 13.62 32.30 6.48
N GLU A 67 12.74 33.08 5.85
CA GLU A 67 12.78 34.54 5.90
C GLU A 67 12.46 35.07 7.31
N GLU A 68 11.41 34.56 7.96
CA GLU A 68 11.02 34.97 9.31
C GLU A 68 12.14 34.72 10.33
N LEU A 69 12.85 33.59 10.20
CA LEU A 69 14.02 33.29 11.04
C LEU A 69 15.21 34.22 10.78
N GLU A 70 15.43 34.64 9.53
CA GLU A 70 16.48 35.60 9.19
C GLU A 70 16.14 37.01 9.72
N GLU A 71 14.88 37.44 9.61
CA GLU A 71 14.40 38.70 10.21
C GLU A 71 14.57 38.70 11.73
N LEU A 72 14.16 37.61 12.40
CA LEU A 72 14.32 37.44 13.84
C LEU A 72 15.79 37.50 14.28
N ASN A 73 16.70 37.03 13.43
CA ASN A 73 18.14 37.07 13.66
C ASN A 73 18.81 38.37 13.15
N GLY A 74 18.03 39.38 12.74
CA GLY A 74 18.53 40.71 12.34
C GLY A 74 19.10 40.78 10.91
N GLY A 75 18.78 39.82 10.04
CA GLY A 75 19.13 39.78 8.63
C GLY A 75 18.28 40.69 7.75
N VAL A 76 18.77 41.01 6.54
CA VAL A 76 18.07 41.82 5.55
C VAL A 76 17.43 40.90 4.51
N ASN A 77 16.13 41.10 4.25
CA ASN A 77 15.32 40.32 3.33
C ASN A 77 15.86 40.26 1.90
N ALA A 78 16.20 39.06 1.45
CA ALA A 78 16.22 38.70 0.04
C ALA A 78 15.12 37.66 -0.18
N SER A 79 14.09 38.00 -0.97
CA SER A 79 13.02 37.05 -1.35
C SER A 79 13.63 35.74 -1.89
N LYS A 80 13.38 34.61 -1.20
CA LYS A 80 13.97 33.30 -1.52
C LYS A 80 13.10 32.42 -2.41
N ASP A 81 11.86 32.81 -2.69
CA ASP A 81 10.98 32.07 -3.60
C ASP A 81 11.56 31.97 -5.02
N SER A 82 12.34 32.96 -5.46
CA SER A 82 13.04 32.88 -6.76
C SER A 82 14.25 31.94 -6.76
N LYS A 83 14.62 31.36 -5.61
CA LYS A 83 15.82 30.52 -5.43
C LYS A 83 15.50 29.03 -5.29
N VAL A 84 14.23 28.63 -5.34
CA VAL A 84 13.87 27.21 -5.29
C VAL A 84 14.56 26.45 -6.43
N GLY A 85 15.20 25.33 -6.10
CA GLY A 85 16.00 24.52 -7.02
C GLY A 85 17.41 25.04 -7.27
N GLN A 86 17.81 26.19 -6.70
CA GLN A 86 19.18 26.70 -6.84
C GLN A 86 20.13 25.97 -5.88
N VAL A 87 21.33 25.69 -6.38
CA VAL A 87 22.41 25.11 -5.58
C VAL A 87 23.13 26.23 -4.83
N PHE A 88 23.36 26.03 -3.54
CA PHE A 88 24.17 26.92 -2.70
C PHE A 88 25.11 26.11 -1.81
N THR A 89 26.17 26.75 -1.30
CA THR A 89 27.16 26.09 -0.44
C THR A 89 27.15 26.73 0.94
N LYS A 90 27.09 25.90 1.98
CA LYS A 90 27.14 26.29 3.40
C LYS A 90 28.09 25.35 4.12
N ASN A 91 29.05 25.92 4.85
CA ASN A 91 30.08 25.16 5.58
C ASN A 91 30.84 24.14 4.71
N GLY A 92 31.07 24.47 3.44
CA GLY A 92 31.77 23.59 2.49
C GLY A 92 30.93 22.44 1.92
N ILE A 93 29.64 22.35 2.26
CA ILE A 93 28.69 21.36 1.73
C ILE A 93 27.69 22.08 0.82
N SER A 94 27.38 21.48 -0.31
CA SER A 94 26.43 22.04 -1.29
C SER A 94 25.05 21.41 -1.13
N TYR A 95 24.02 22.23 -1.23
CA TYR A 95 22.61 21.89 -1.06
C TYR A 95 21.78 22.47 -2.19
N ILE A 96 20.62 21.88 -2.44
CA ILE A 96 19.56 22.44 -3.26
C ILE A 96 18.57 23.12 -2.33
N TYR A 97 18.27 24.41 -2.57
CA TYR A 97 17.22 25.07 -1.82
C TYR A 97 15.85 24.54 -2.24
N ASN A 98 15.17 23.84 -1.33
CA ASN A 98 13.81 23.35 -1.54
C ASN A 98 13.01 23.48 -0.23
N PRO A 99 12.23 24.56 -0.06
CA PRO A 99 11.54 24.82 1.20
C PRO A 99 10.48 23.76 1.50
N ASP A 100 10.41 23.35 2.76
CA ASP A 100 9.39 22.42 3.26
C ASP A 100 8.02 23.12 3.34
N PRO A 101 6.98 22.60 2.68
CA PRO A 101 5.62 23.14 2.76
C PRO A 101 5.06 23.19 4.18
N THR A 102 5.55 22.33 5.09
CA THR A 102 5.12 22.30 6.49
C THR A 102 5.92 23.25 7.39
N GLY A 103 7.00 23.85 6.88
CA GLY A 103 7.87 24.76 7.62
C GLY A 103 8.72 24.10 8.71
N ARG A 104 8.73 22.76 8.81
CA ARG A 104 9.41 22.01 9.86
C ARG A 104 10.87 21.72 9.53
N ARG A 105 11.22 21.60 8.25
CA ARG A 105 12.60 21.37 7.78
C ARG A 105 13.26 22.63 7.26
N ASN A 106 14.59 22.62 7.21
CA ASN A 106 15.41 23.79 6.89
C ASN A 106 15.41 24.18 5.41
N GLY A 107 14.92 23.31 4.52
CA GLY A 107 14.91 23.52 3.08
C GLY A 107 16.27 23.34 2.41
N GLU A 108 17.26 22.80 3.13
CA GLU A 108 18.61 22.54 2.65
C GLU A 108 18.70 21.08 2.16
N ALA A 109 18.09 20.80 1.00
CA ALA A 109 18.01 19.45 0.45
C ALA A 109 19.37 18.97 -0.09
N PRO A 110 19.67 17.66 -0.06
CA PRO A 110 20.86 17.10 -0.70
C PRO A 110 20.91 17.39 -2.20
N LEU A 111 22.10 17.33 -2.80
CA LEU A 111 22.26 17.42 -4.25
C LEU A 111 21.52 16.28 -4.98
N MET A 112 21.15 16.53 -6.24
CA MET A 112 20.32 15.64 -7.04
C MET A 112 20.89 14.22 -7.18
N ASN A 113 22.22 14.08 -7.28
CA ASN A 113 22.87 12.77 -7.30
C ASN A 113 22.65 11.96 -6.00
N TYR A 114 22.63 12.62 -4.84
CA TYR A 114 22.32 11.96 -3.57
C TYR A 114 20.83 11.69 -3.42
N GLN A 115 19.98 12.63 -3.88
CA GLN A 115 18.53 12.43 -3.91
C GLN A 115 18.15 11.21 -4.75
N GLU A 116 18.73 11.04 -5.93
CA GLU A 116 18.51 9.87 -6.80
C GLU A 116 18.88 8.56 -6.11
N VAL A 117 20.02 8.52 -5.42
CA VAL A 117 20.44 7.33 -4.66
C VAL A 117 19.45 7.02 -3.54
N ILE A 118 19.04 8.03 -2.76
CA ILE A 118 18.03 7.85 -1.71
C ILE A 118 16.72 7.34 -2.34
N GLN A 119 16.18 8.03 -3.34
CA GLN A 119 14.92 7.66 -3.97
C GLN A 119 14.93 6.24 -4.52
N LYS A 120 16.02 5.82 -5.17
CA LYS A 120 16.17 4.44 -5.63
C LYS A 120 16.09 3.44 -4.47
N THR A 121 16.80 3.68 -3.37
CA THR A 121 16.72 2.80 -2.19
C THR A 121 15.32 2.79 -1.56
N LEU A 122 14.62 3.92 -1.59
CA LEU A 122 13.23 4.02 -1.10
C LEU A 122 12.26 3.26 -1.99
N GLU A 123 12.41 3.32 -3.31
CA GLU A 123 11.57 2.55 -4.24
C GLU A 123 11.75 1.05 -4.07
N GLU A 124 12.97 0.58 -3.85
CA GLU A 124 13.26 -0.83 -3.57
C GLU A 124 12.62 -1.27 -2.24
N ALA A 125 12.72 -0.45 -1.19
CA ALA A 125 12.08 -0.72 0.10
C ALA A 125 10.53 -0.66 0.03
N LYS A 126 9.97 0.27 -0.76
CA LYS A 126 8.53 0.34 -1.03
C LYS A 126 8.05 -0.92 -1.75
N LYS A 127 8.78 -1.42 -2.75
CA LYS A 127 8.46 -2.68 -3.44
C LYS A 127 8.45 -3.86 -2.48
N LEU A 128 9.35 -3.91 -1.49
CA LEU A 128 9.39 -4.98 -0.50
C LEU A 128 8.10 -5.03 0.38
N THR A 129 7.48 -3.87 0.62
CA THR A 129 6.31 -3.73 1.51
C THR A 129 4.98 -3.63 0.77
N SER A 130 4.99 -3.71 -0.57
CA SER A 130 3.84 -3.47 -1.43
C SER A 130 2.98 -4.70 -1.70
N LYS A 131 1.72 -4.48 -2.10
CA LYS A 131 0.76 -5.55 -2.39
C LYS A 131 1.25 -6.52 -3.46
N GLU A 132 1.99 -6.00 -4.42
CA GLU A 132 2.54 -6.71 -5.55
C GLU A 132 3.58 -7.75 -5.10
N PHE A 133 4.37 -7.44 -4.07
CA PHE A 133 5.42 -8.33 -3.57
C PHE A 133 4.91 -9.71 -3.19
N TRP A 134 3.84 -9.77 -2.40
CA TRP A 134 3.25 -11.05 -2.01
C TRP A 134 2.28 -11.60 -3.07
N MET A 135 1.76 -10.80 -4.00
CA MET A 135 1.04 -11.34 -5.16
C MET A 135 1.94 -12.23 -6.03
N GLU A 136 3.24 -11.96 -6.06
CA GLU A 136 4.26 -12.81 -6.70
C GLU A 136 4.63 -14.06 -5.87
N ASN A 137 3.88 -14.38 -4.80
CA ASN A 137 4.16 -15.47 -3.85
C ASN A 137 5.55 -15.39 -3.19
N LYS A 138 6.10 -14.18 -3.01
CA LYS A 138 7.31 -13.96 -2.23
C LYS A 138 6.99 -13.88 -0.74
N PHE A 139 7.95 -14.27 0.09
CA PHE A 139 7.86 -14.26 1.54
C PHE A 139 8.60 -13.05 2.10
N LEU A 140 7.96 -12.34 3.03
CA LEU A 140 8.59 -11.21 3.70
C LEU A 140 9.38 -11.72 4.90
N THR A 141 10.65 -11.38 4.98
CA THR A 141 11.54 -11.79 6.08
C THR A 141 12.13 -10.59 6.80
N ILE A 142 12.53 -10.79 8.06
CA ILE A 142 13.14 -9.74 8.87
C ILE A 142 14.50 -9.34 8.28
N GLU A 143 15.23 -10.30 7.73
CA GLU A 143 16.53 -10.09 7.10
C GLU A 143 16.43 -9.14 5.91
N ALA A 144 15.47 -9.37 5.00
CA ALA A 144 15.26 -8.50 3.84
C ALA A 144 14.88 -7.07 4.25
N MET A 145 14.05 -6.91 5.28
CA MET A 145 13.70 -5.58 5.80
C MET A 145 14.88 -4.92 6.52
N THR A 146 15.71 -5.69 7.21
CA THR A 146 16.92 -5.18 7.87
C THR A 146 17.93 -4.69 6.84
N GLU A 147 18.11 -5.44 5.75
CA GLU A 147 18.93 -5.02 4.61
C GLU A 147 18.40 -3.73 3.98
N ALA A 148 17.08 -3.62 3.78
CA ALA A 148 16.46 -2.40 3.28
C ALA A 148 16.71 -1.19 4.20
N ILE A 149 16.59 -1.35 5.54
CA ILE A 149 16.93 -0.30 6.51
C ILE A 149 18.41 0.09 6.39
N ASN A 150 19.32 -0.88 6.28
CA ASN A 150 20.75 -0.61 6.16
C ASN A 150 21.10 0.13 4.87
N LEU A 151 20.45 -0.21 3.75
CA LEU A 151 20.63 0.48 2.47
C LEU A 151 20.15 1.94 2.55
N ILE A 152 18.97 2.18 3.15
CA ILE A 152 18.46 3.54 3.38
C ILE A 152 19.42 4.31 4.31
N SER A 153 19.87 3.69 5.41
CA SER A 153 20.81 4.30 6.34
C SER A 153 22.14 4.67 5.65
N GLY A 154 22.65 3.81 4.76
CA GLY A 154 23.86 4.09 3.98
C GLY A 154 23.65 5.25 3.01
N ALA A 155 22.51 5.31 2.33
CA ALA A 155 22.15 6.41 1.44
C ALA A 155 22.06 7.76 2.19
N LEU A 156 21.43 7.77 3.36
CA LEU A 156 21.37 8.96 4.21
C LEU A 156 22.76 9.38 4.72
N THR A 157 23.61 8.42 5.09
CA THR A 157 25.00 8.71 5.53
C THR A 157 25.82 9.36 4.40
N MET A 158 25.60 8.96 3.14
CA MET A 158 26.25 9.61 2.00
C MET A 158 25.75 11.04 1.77
N ALA A 159 24.46 11.29 1.94
CA ALA A 159 23.87 12.62 1.79
C ALA A 159 24.23 13.56 2.95
N TYR A 160 24.42 13.01 4.16
CA TYR A 160 24.68 13.73 5.40
C TYR A 160 25.94 13.20 6.10
N PRO A 161 27.15 13.44 5.54
CA PRO A 161 28.40 12.87 6.06
C PRO A 161 28.80 13.40 7.45
N MET A 162 28.28 14.57 7.83
CA MET A 162 28.48 15.15 9.17
C MET A 162 27.49 14.60 10.21
N GLY A 163 26.63 13.66 9.81
CA GLY A 163 25.56 13.12 10.63
C GLY A 163 24.27 13.94 10.58
N MET A 164 23.21 13.34 11.11
CA MET A 164 21.91 13.97 11.31
C MET A 164 21.76 14.39 12.79
N PRO A 165 21.04 15.49 13.09
CA PRO A 165 20.79 15.91 14.47
C PRO A 165 20.12 14.82 15.31
N GLU A 166 20.31 14.85 16.63
CA GLU A 166 19.72 13.85 17.54
C GLU A 166 18.19 13.81 17.46
N PHE A 167 17.55 14.95 17.24
CA PHE A 167 16.10 15.10 17.12
C PHE A 167 15.55 14.74 15.72
N GLU A 168 16.38 14.26 14.78
CA GLU A 168 15.90 13.79 13.48
C GLU A 168 15.20 12.42 13.62
N PRO A 169 13.91 12.29 13.27
CA PRO A 169 13.17 11.03 13.45
C PRO A 169 13.80 9.82 12.75
N ALA A 170 14.48 10.04 11.61
CA ALA A 170 15.16 8.97 10.89
C ALA A 170 16.24 8.26 11.74
N ASN A 171 16.93 8.99 12.64
CA ASN A 171 17.92 8.40 13.55
C ASN A 171 17.28 7.37 14.48
N ASP A 172 16.17 7.75 15.13
CA ASP A 172 15.46 6.89 16.07
C ASP A 172 14.82 5.70 15.37
N ILE A 173 14.27 5.91 14.18
CA ILE A 173 13.71 4.83 13.37
C ILE A 173 14.81 3.85 12.96
N ILE A 174 15.99 4.30 12.54
CA ILE A 174 17.12 3.41 12.17
C ILE A 174 17.65 2.64 13.40
N LYS A 175 17.67 3.25 14.57
CA LYS A 175 18.14 2.62 15.83
C LYS A 175 17.07 1.77 16.52
N ASN A 176 15.82 1.84 16.07
CA ASN A 176 14.67 1.24 16.74
C ASN A 176 14.42 1.81 18.16
N THR A 177 14.69 3.10 18.34
CA THR A 177 14.55 3.84 19.61
C THR A 177 13.42 4.86 19.58
N GLU A 178 12.60 4.86 18.52
CA GLU A 178 11.49 5.79 18.35
C GLU A 178 10.45 5.67 19.48
N ASP A 179 10.06 6.80 20.05
CA ASP A 179 8.90 6.87 20.92
C ASP A 179 7.65 7.16 20.09
N LEU A 180 6.79 6.16 19.99
CA LEU A 180 5.53 6.27 19.25
C LEU A 180 4.38 6.74 20.14
N THR A 181 4.57 6.95 21.45
CA THR A 181 3.47 7.31 22.35
C THR A 181 2.75 8.58 21.88
N GLY A 182 1.41 8.56 21.97
CA GLY A 182 0.56 9.65 21.48
C GLY A 182 0.42 9.75 19.95
N SER A 183 1.25 9.07 19.16
CA SER A 183 1.17 9.08 17.70
C SER A 183 0.05 8.16 17.15
N ALA A 184 -0.36 8.43 15.92
CA ALA A 184 -1.23 7.51 15.18
C ALA A 184 -0.57 6.14 14.96
N ALA A 185 0.75 6.11 14.74
CA ALA A 185 1.52 4.89 14.50
C ALA A 185 1.50 3.92 15.70
N SER A 186 1.48 4.43 16.95
CA SER A 186 1.35 3.58 18.14
C SER A 186 0.05 2.76 18.15
N LYS A 187 -1.03 3.28 17.56
CA LYS A 187 -2.30 2.53 17.44
C LYS A 187 -2.21 1.37 16.47
N GLU A 188 -1.28 1.39 15.53
CA GLU A 188 -1.11 0.35 14.52
C GLU A 188 -0.27 -0.81 15.02
N VAL A 189 0.80 -0.53 15.77
CA VAL A 189 1.72 -1.51 16.35
C VAL A 189 0.96 -2.53 17.19
N ILE A 190 1.32 -3.80 17.03
CA ILE A 190 0.74 -4.93 17.77
C ILE A 190 1.87 -5.68 18.47
N PRO A 191 2.12 -5.41 19.77
CA PRO A 191 3.02 -6.24 20.57
C PRO A 191 2.48 -7.66 20.72
N PHE A 192 3.36 -8.63 20.96
CA PHE A 192 2.98 -10.02 21.22
C PHE A 192 1.87 -10.16 22.28
N ALA A 193 1.98 -9.40 23.38
CA ALA A 193 1.02 -9.45 24.48
C ALA A 193 -0.41 -9.07 24.05
N ASP A 194 -0.55 -8.20 23.05
CA ASP A 194 -1.82 -7.71 22.53
C ASP A 194 -2.25 -8.43 21.24
N ALA A 195 -1.43 -9.33 20.71
CA ALA A 195 -1.70 -10.01 19.46
C ALA A 195 -2.69 -11.17 19.63
N SER A 196 -3.65 -11.26 18.73
CA SER A 196 -4.55 -12.41 18.57
C SER A 196 -4.51 -12.87 17.11
N LEU A 197 -4.40 -14.17 16.91
CA LEU A 197 -4.34 -14.78 15.59
C LEU A 197 -5.55 -15.68 15.38
N TRP A 198 -6.24 -15.54 14.26
CA TRP A 198 -7.50 -16.23 13.99
C TRP A 198 -7.45 -17.03 12.71
N TRP A 199 -7.98 -18.24 12.75
CA TRP A 199 -8.14 -19.10 11.58
C TRP A 199 -9.51 -19.76 11.58
N ALA A 200 -10.20 -19.73 10.43
CA ALA A 200 -11.53 -20.33 10.24
C ALA A 200 -12.56 -19.91 11.33
N GLY A 201 -12.47 -18.67 11.83
CA GLY A 201 -13.35 -18.15 12.88
C GLY A 201 -13.04 -18.63 14.30
N LYS A 202 -11.91 -19.32 14.51
CA LYS A 202 -11.41 -19.71 15.83
C LYS A 202 -10.09 -19.01 16.12
N GLU A 203 -9.92 -18.61 17.37
CA GLU A 203 -8.65 -18.06 17.84
C GLU A 203 -7.61 -19.18 17.96
N ILE A 204 -6.40 -18.91 17.49
CA ILE A 204 -5.23 -19.77 17.63
C ILE A 204 -4.58 -19.39 18.96
N THR A 205 -4.86 -20.18 20.00
CA THR A 205 -4.41 -19.90 21.37
C THR A 205 -2.97 -20.39 21.60
N CYS A 206 -2.19 -19.62 22.35
CA CYS A 206 -0.87 -19.98 22.87
C CYS A 206 -0.84 -21.32 23.63
N GLY A 207 0.35 -21.91 23.78
CA GLY A 207 0.59 -23.15 24.52
C GLY A 207 0.27 -24.45 23.76
N LYS A 208 -0.02 -24.35 22.46
CA LYS A 208 -0.29 -25.49 21.56
C LYS A 208 0.57 -25.40 20.31
N LEU A 209 0.55 -26.45 19.48
CA LEU A 209 1.19 -26.42 18.17
C LEU A 209 0.24 -25.81 17.14
N LEU A 210 0.80 -25.17 16.12
CA LEU A 210 0.01 -24.66 15.00
C LEU A 210 -0.81 -25.77 14.33
N SER A 211 -0.25 -26.99 14.26
CA SER A 211 -0.90 -28.18 13.71
C SER A 211 -2.19 -28.58 14.40
N ASP A 212 -2.37 -28.20 15.66
CA ASP A 212 -3.59 -28.50 16.43
C ASP A 212 -4.79 -27.68 15.93
N PHE A 213 -4.53 -26.58 15.24
CA PHE A 213 -5.53 -25.73 14.62
C PHE A 213 -5.65 -26.06 13.13
N VAL A 214 -4.59 -25.84 12.35
CA VAL A 214 -4.64 -25.85 10.88
C VAL A 214 -4.48 -27.25 10.26
N GLY A 215 -4.21 -28.27 11.07
CA GLY A 215 -3.92 -29.63 10.62
C GLY A 215 -2.43 -29.91 10.41
N LYS A 216 -2.11 -31.15 10.04
CA LYS A 216 -0.72 -31.68 10.00
C LYS A 216 -0.02 -31.51 8.64
N ASN A 217 -0.65 -30.87 7.65
CA ASN A 217 -0.13 -30.80 6.30
C ASN A 217 0.67 -29.51 6.05
N ASP A 218 1.98 -29.66 5.93
CA ASP A 218 2.91 -28.56 5.67
C ASP A 218 2.87 -27.98 4.25
N LYS A 219 2.19 -28.64 3.31
CA LYS A 219 2.08 -28.19 1.90
C LYS A 219 0.87 -27.30 1.64
N THR A 220 0.15 -26.90 2.69
CA THR A 220 -1.07 -26.09 2.55
C THR A 220 -0.77 -24.59 2.66
N LYS A 221 -1.64 -23.78 2.03
CA LYS A 221 -1.69 -22.32 2.21
C LYS A 221 -2.93 -21.99 3.03
N VAL A 222 -2.73 -21.32 4.16
CA VAL A 222 -3.79 -21.03 5.13
C VAL A 222 -3.90 -19.53 5.33
N ILE A 223 -5.13 -19.00 5.40
CA ILE A 223 -5.39 -17.59 5.68
C ILE A 223 -5.57 -17.40 7.19
N VAL A 224 -4.69 -16.62 7.80
CA VAL A 224 -4.77 -16.26 9.22
C VAL A 224 -5.00 -14.75 9.36
N LYS A 225 -5.80 -14.34 10.33
CA LYS A 225 -6.10 -12.94 10.59
C LYS A 225 -5.42 -12.47 11.87
N LEU A 226 -4.59 -11.44 11.76
CA LEU A 226 -3.94 -10.76 12.89
C LEU A 226 -4.85 -9.62 13.39
N GLN A 227 -5.16 -9.61 14.68
CA GLN A 227 -5.91 -8.55 15.34
C GLN A 227 -5.38 -8.25 16.74
N LYS A 228 -5.72 -7.06 17.26
CA LYS A 228 -5.50 -6.76 18.68
C LYS A 228 -6.53 -7.53 19.52
N LYS A 229 -6.13 -8.09 20.66
CA LYS A 229 -7.02 -8.80 21.59
C LYS A 229 -8.25 -7.98 22.00
N SER A 230 -8.09 -6.65 22.10
CA SER A 230 -9.19 -5.73 22.41
C SER A 230 -10.28 -5.64 21.33
N GLN A 231 -10.00 -6.08 20.10
CA GLN A 231 -10.93 -5.99 18.96
C GLN A 231 -11.82 -7.23 18.81
N GLY A 232 -11.57 -8.30 19.58
CA GLY A 232 -12.35 -9.53 19.52
C GLY A 232 -12.15 -10.31 18.23
N ALA A 233 -13.19 -11.04 17.80
CA ALA A 233 -13.12 -11.88 16.61
C ALA A 233 -13.15 -11.06 15.32
N PRO A 234 -12.35 -11.41 14.30
CA PRO A 234 -12.33 -10.69 13.05
C PRO A 234 -13.63 -10.87 12.29
N VAL A 235 -14.07 -9.78 11.66
CA VAL A 235 -15.22 -9.78 10.76
C VAL A 235 -14.97 -10.76 9.61
N ARG A 236 -16.00 -11.56 9.30
CA ARG A 236 -15.99 -12.46 8.15
C ARG A 236 -15.94 -11.64 6.87
N GLU A 237 -15.06 -12.02 5.95
CA GLU A 237 -15.01 -11.43 4.62
C GLU A 237 -16.29 -11.76 3.86
N ALA A 238 -16.77 -10.81 3.06
CA ALA A 238 -17.83 -11.07 2.11
C ALA A 238 -17.39 -12.21 1.18
N PRO A 239 -18.27 -13.18 0.87
CA PRO A 239 -17.91 -14.32 0.04
C PRO A 239 -17.57 -13.94 -1.41
N LEU A 240 -17.95 -12.74 -1.84
CA LEU A 240 -17.71 -12.18 -3.17
C LEU A 240 -16.87 -10.91 -3.04
N SER A 241 -15.90 -10.74 -3.94
CA SER A 241 -15.21 -9.45 -4.09
C SER A 241 -16.19 -8.42 -4.66
N GLU A 242 -15.95 -7.12 -4.41
CA GLU A 242 -16.81 -6.05 -4.96
C GLU A 242 -16.89 -6.11 -6.49
N GLN A 243 -15.79 -6.47 -7.14
CA GLN A 243 -15.74 -6.60 -8.59
C GLN A 243 -16.55 -7.80 -9.07
N ALA A 244 -16.41 -8.97 -8.44
CA ALA A 244 -17.23 -10.13 -8.75
C ALA A 244 -18.71 -9.87 -8.46
N GLN A 245 -19.03 -9.12 -7.41
CA GLN A 245 -20.39 -8.72 -7.07
C GLN A 245 -20.95 -7.76 -8.14
N ARG A 246 -20.16 -6.81 -8.62
CA ARG A 246 -20.54 -5.89 -9.71
C ARG A 246 -20.78 -6.64 -11.02
N GLU A 247 -19.90 -7.57 -11.37
CA GLU A 247 -20.04 -8.42 -12.57
C GLU A 247 -21.27 -9.32 -12.45
N MET A 248 -21.52 -9.89 -11.28
CA MET A 248 -22.71 -10.67 -10.98
C MET A 248 -23.98 -9.83 -11.11
N MET A 249 -24.01 -8.63 -10.53
CA MET A 249 -25.15 -7.71 -10.66
C MET A 249 -25.39 -7.32 -12.13
N ALA A 250 -24.32 -7.04 -12.88
CA ALA A 250 -24.42 -6.73 -14.31
C ALA A 250 -24.95 -7.92 -15.13
N TYR A 251 -24.50 -9.14 -14.81
CA TYR A 251 -25.00 -10.36 -15.44
C TYR A 251 -26.49 -10.57 -15.19
N TYR A 252 -26.94 -10.44 -13.94
CA TYR A 252 -28.35 -10.58 -13.58
C TYR A 252 -29.22 -9.49 -14.19
N TYR A 253 -28.75 -8.25 -14.23
CA TYR A 253 -29.44 -7.15 -14.89
C TYR A 253 -29.62 -7.43 -16.40
N LYS A 254 -28.54 -7.84 -17.08
CA LYS A 254 -28.61 -8.23 -18.50
C LYS A 254 -29.60 -9.38 -18.72
N LYS A 255 -29.61 -10.39 -17.84
CA LYS A 255 -30.56 -11.50 -17.91
C LYS A 255 -32.00 -11.08 -17.67
N GLN A 256 -32.24 -10.15 -16.75
CA GLN A 256 -33.57 -9.58 -16.54
C GLN A 256 -34.05 -8.79 -17.76
N GLU A 257 -33.17 -7.99 -18.37
CA GLU A 257 -33.47 -7.26 -19.62
C GLU A 257 -33.76 -8.22 -20.78
N GLU A 258 -32.96 -9.28 -20.96
CA GLU A 258 -33.20 -10.34 -21.95
C GLU A 258 -34.56 -11.01 -21.72
N HIS A 259 -34.88 -11.35 -20.46
CA HIS A 259 -36.14 -12.00 -20.09
C HIS A 259 -37.34 -11.07 -20.29
N LYS A 260 -37.20 -9.79 -19.94
CA LYS A 260 -38.23 -8.77 -20.15
C LYS A 260 -38.49 -8.58 -21.63
N LYS A 261 -37.46 -8.49 -22.47
CA LYS A 261 -37.61 -8.46 -23.94
C LYS A 261 -38.30 -9.70 -24.48
N LEU A 262 -38.00 -10.88 -23.93
CA LEU A 262 -38.65 -12.13 -24.34
C LEU A 262 -40.14 -12.17 -23.96
N ILE A 263 -40.53 -11.56 -22.83
CA ILE A 263 -41.95 -11.38 -22.45
C ILE A 263 -42.63 -10.31 -23.31
N GLU A 264 -41.94 -9.19 -23.58
CA GLU A 264 -42.47 -8.08 -24.38
C GLU A 264 -42.56 -8.41 -25.87
N ASN A 265 -41.81 -9.42 -26.34
CA ASN A 265 -41.97 -10.01 -27.67
C ASN A 265 -43.36 -10.67 -27.76
N ASN A 266 -44.35 -9.89 -28.18
CA ASN A 266 -45.66 -10.37 -28.58
C ASN A 266 -45.51 -11.28 -29.82
N ASP A 267 -46.28 -12.36 -29.87
CA ASP A 267 -46.28 -13.44 -30.89
C ASP A 267 -46.34 -12.96 -32.37
N ASP A 268 -46.60 -11.68 -32.63
CA ASP A 268 -46.74 -11.09 -33.96
C ASP A 268 -45.39 -10.79 -34.65
N ASP A 269 -44.25 -10.84 -33.94
CA ASP A 269 -42.92 -10.69 -34.56
C ASP A 269 -42.58 -11.83 -35.54
N TYR A 270 -43.20 -13.01 -35.35
CA TYR A 270 -43.14 -14.10 -36.32
C TYR A 270 -43.75 -13.69 -37.68
N VAL A 271 -44.80 -12.88 -37.69
CA VAL A 271 -45.54 -12.51 -38.91
C VAL A 271 -44.71 -11.66 -39.88
N ASN A 272 -43.76 -10.88 -39.35
CA ASN A 272 -42.84 -10.05 -40.14
C ASN A 272 -41.46 -10.67 -40.35
N ALA A 273 -41.24 -11.90 -39.87
CA ALA A 273 -39.94 -12.53 -39.97
C ALA A 273 -39.63 -12.90 -41.44
N PRO A 274 -38.38 -12.73 -41.92
CA PRO A 274 -38.01 -13.01 -43.32
C PRO A 274 -38.33 -14.45 -43.77
N TRP A 275 -38.31 -15.39 -42.82
CA TRP A 275 -38.62 -16.80 -43.05
C TRP A 275 -40.13 -17.10 -43.16
N ALA A 276 -41.00 -16.24 -42.63
CA ALA A 276 -42.45 -16.35 -42.72
C ALA A 276 -43.01 -15.83 -44.06
N ASN A 277 -42.17 -15.17 -44.87
CA ASN A 277 -42.57 -14.64 -46.18
C ASN A 277 -42.71 -15.77 -47.21
N SER A 278 -43.95 -16.21 -47.46
CA SER A 278 -44.30 -17.24 -48.45
C SER A 278 -43.90 -16.89 -49.90
N LYS A 279 -43.57 -15.62 -50.19
CA LYS A 279 -43.14 -15.14 -51.51
C LYS A 279 -41.63 -14.93 -51.62
N SER A 280 -40.85 -15.18 -50.57
CA SER A 280 -39.39 -14.94 -50.52
C SER A 280 -38.64 -15.70 -51.61
N LEU A 281 -38.96 -16.98 -51.82
CA LEU A 281 -38.34 -17.81 -52.85
C LEU A 281 -38.68 -17.34 -54.27
N LYS A 282 -39.94 -16.94 -54.49
CA LYS A 282 -40.41 -16.41 -55.78
C LYS A 282 -39.78 -15.06 -56.12
N SER A 283 -39.64 -14.19 -55.12
CA SER A 283 -38.96 -12.89 -55.23
C SER A 283 -37.47 -13.07 -55.56
N SER A 284 -36.81 -14.07 -54.94
CA SER A 284 -35.41 -14.42 -55.23
C SER A 284 -35.24 -14.95 -56.66
N PHE A 285 -36.17 -15.78 -57.14
CA PHE A 285 -36.10 -16.35 -58.49
C PHE A 285 -36.38 -15.32 -59.60
N ASN A 286 -37.24 -14.33 -59.31
CA ASN A 286 -37.58 -13.26 -60.24
C ASN A 286 -36.63 -12.05 -60.15
N GLY A 287 -35.60 -12.10 -59.29
CA GLY A 287 -34.60 -11.03 -59.15
C GLY A 287 -35.11 -9.73 -58.52
N VAL A 288 -36.34 -9.70 -57.99
CA VAL A 288 -36.93 -8.49 -57.39
C VAL A 288 -36.83 -8.61 -55.88
N SER A 289 -35.76 -8.08 -55.29
CA SER A 289 -35.62 -7.93 -53.83
C SER A 289 -35.79 -6.46 -53.43
N ASN A 290 -36.50 -6.21 -52.32
CA ASN A 290 -36.67 -4.88 -51.70
C ASN A 290 -37.24 -3.76 -52.60
N VAL A 291 -38.50 -3.90 -53.04
CA VAL A 291 -39.25 -2.79 -53.64
C VAL A 291 -39.77 -1.88 -52.53
N ALA A 292 -39.10 -0.75 -52.30
CA ALA A 292 -39.58 0.32 -51.43
C ALA A 292 -40.38 1.33 -52.26
N TRP A 293 -41.65 1.53 -51.94
CA TRP A 293 -42.53 2.45 -52.68
C TRP A 293 -42.41 3.93 -52.24
N ARG A 294 -41.56 4.24 -51.25
CA ARG A 294 -41.26 5.62 -50.84
C ARG A 294 -39.82 5.99 -51.23
N PRO A 295 -39.57 7.22 -51.75
CA PRO A 295 -38.22 7.72 -51.95
C PRO A 295 -37.48 7.79 -50.61
N LYS A 296 -36.17 7.51 -50.61
CA LYS A 296 -35.31 7.76 -49.46
C LYS A 296 -35.02 9.24 -49.29
#